data_AF-A0A4S4MCI8-F1
#
_entry.id   AF-A0A4S4MCI8-F1
#
_cell.length_a   1.000
_cell.length_b   1.000
_cell.length_c   1.000
_cell.angle_alpha   90.00
_cell.angle_beta   90.00
_cell.angle_gamma   90.00
#
_symmetry.space_group_name_H-M   'P 1'
#
loop_
_entity.id
_entity.type
_entity.pdbx_description
1 polymer ?
#
loop_
_entity_poly.entity_id
_entity_poly.type
_entity_poly.pdbx_seq_one_letter_code
_entity_poly.pdbx_strand_id
1 'polypeptide(L)'
;MAGINLNAITENATRFGTRLQETISEHTREFALSRGSSTSYFDMPEERVRNIRNQLDSSSDREKLDAMKRLIALISKGRNVSEFFAQVVKNVASHNIEIRKLVYIYLLRYAEQEPDLALLSINTFQKDLSDPNPLIRAMALRVLSGIRVSMIGSIVVLAIKKCAADISPYVRKAAALAIPKLFSPHVFV
;
A
#
# COMPACT_ATOMS: atom_id res chain seq x y z
N MET A 1 -12.57 4.63 -72.00
CA MET A 1 -13.51 4.13 -70.98
C MET A 1 -12.74 3.88 -69.69
N ALA A 2 -13.08 4.61 -68.63
CA ALA A 2 -13.02 4.20 -67.20
C ALA A 2 -13.25 5.48 -66.38
N GLY A 3 -14.51 5.87 -66.21
CA GLY A 3 -14.85 6.94 -65.28
C GLY A 3 -14.53 6.49 -63.86
N ILE A 4 -13.70 7.26 -63.16
CA ILE A 4 -13.38 7.02 -61.75
C ILE A 4 -14.69 7.06 -60.97
N ASN A 5 -15.07 5.95 -60.35
CA ASN A 5 -16.34 5.82 -59.66
C ASN A 5 -16.23 6.45 -58.26
N LEU A 6 -16.37 7.79 -58.20
CA LEU A 6 -16.27 8.59 -56.97
C LEU A 6 -17.22 8.13 -55.86
N ASN A 7 -18.35 7.52 -56.22
CA ASN A 7 -19.33 7.01 -55.26
C ASN A 7 -18.77 5.81 -54.46
N ALA A 8 -18.04 4.90 -55.13
CA ALA A 8 -17.41 3.76 -54.46
C ALA A 8 -16.27 4.17 -53.51
N ILE A 9 -15.53 5.24 -53.85
CA ILE A 9 -14.48 5.80 -52.99
C ILE A 9 -15.11 6.44 -51.74
N THR A 10 -16.23 7.13 -51.92
CA THR A 10 -16.95 7.79 -50.81
C THR A 10 -17.51 6.75 -49.85
N GLU A 11 -18.17 5.70 -50.36
CA GLU A 11 -18.73 4.62 -49.54
C GLU A 11 -17.65 3.83 -48.76
N ASN A 12 -16.52 3.56 -49.40
CA ASN A 12 -15.36 2.93 -48.75
C ASN A 12 -14.74 3.84 -47.66
N ALA A 13 -14.71 5.15 -47.87
CA ALA A 13 -14.22 6.11 -46.87
C ALA A 13 -15.15 6.17 -45.64
N THR A 14 -16.47 6.16 -45.84
CA THR A 14 -17.44 6.14 -44.74
C THR A 14 -17.34 4.86 -43.93
N ARG A 15 -17.22 3.70 -44.61
CA ARG A 15 -17.10 2.39 -43.96
C ARG A 15 -15.77 2.20 -43.23
N PHE A 16 -14.70 2.82 -43.72
CA PHE A 16 -13.43 2.86 -43.02
C PHE A 16 -13.53 3.74 -41.77
N GLY A 17 -14.16 4.91 -41.87
CA GLY A 17 -14.39 5.83 -40.74
C GLY A 17 -15.19 5.18 -39.61
N THR A 18 -16.27 4.45 -39.93
CA THR A 18 -17.07 3.75 -38.91
C THR A 18 -16.29 2.66 -38.20
N ARG A 19 -15.51 1.85 -38.93
CA ARG A 19 -14.67 0.79 -38.33
C ARG A 19 -13.56 1.34 -37.45
N LEU A 20 -12.94 2.45 -37.85
CA LEU A 20 -11.89 3.11 -37.07
C LEU A 20 -12.46 3.71 -35.78
N GLN A 21 -13.66 4.29 -35.85
CA GLN A 21 -14.37 4.80 -34.68
C GLN A 21 -14.76 3.66 -33.73
N GLU A 22 -15.23 2.52 -34.25
CA GLU A 22 -15.54 1.32 -33.46
C GLU A 22 -14.27 0.79 -32.77
N THR A 23 -13.16 0.62 -33.51
CA THR A 23 -11.89 0.12 -32.95
C THR A 23 -11.30 1.08 -31.90
N ILE A 24 -11.35 2.39 -32.12
CA ILE A 24 -10.91 3.39 -31.12
C ILE A 24 -11.82 3.34 -29.89
N SER A 25 -13.14 3.19 -30.07
CA SER A 25 -14.08 3.11 -28.95
C SER A 25 -13.89 1.85 -28.11
N GLU A 26 -13.60 0.71 -28.75
CA GLU A 26 -13.30 -0.57 -28.08
C GLU A 26 -11.97 -0.49 -27.30
N HIS A 27 -10.90 0.01 -27.93
CA HIS A 27 -9.61 0.22 -27.23
C HIS A 27 -9.70 1.27 -26.12
N THR A 28 -10.54 2.30 -26.26
CA THR A 28 -10.79 3.28 -25.20
C THR A 28 -11.56 2.66 -24.03
N ARG A 29 -12.50 1.74 -24.28
CA ARG A 29 -13.17 0.96 -23.23
C ARG A 29 -12.20 0.03 -22.50
N GLU A 30 -11.28 -0.63 -23.21
CA GLU A 30 -10.24 -1.45 -22.58
C GLU A 30 -9.28 -0.62 -21.70
N PHE A 31 -8.90 0.59 -22.15
CA PHE A 31 -8.12 1.52 -21.34
C PHE A 31 -8.89 2.05 -20.12
N ALA A 32 -10.21 2.26 -20.23
CA ALA A 32 -11.07 2.66 -19.12
C ALA A 32 -11.24 1.54 -18.07
N LEU A 33 -11.32 0.28 -18.51
CA LEU A 33 -11.34 -0.89 -17.62
C LEU A 33 -10.03 -1.04 -16.83
N SER A 34 -8.89 -0.70 -17.44
CA SER A 34 -7.58 -0.67 -16.77
C SER A 34 -7.47 0.47 -15.73
N ARG A 35 -8.13 1.62 -15.97
CA ARG A 35 -8.24 2.72 -14.99
C ARG A 35 -9.21 2.45 -13.84
N GLY A 36 -10.05 1.41 -13.91
CA GLY A 36 -11.17 1.16 -12.99
C GLY A 36 -10.79 0.77 -11.55
N SER A 37 -9.56 0.32 -11.32
CA SER A 37 -9.09 -0.11 -10.00
C SER A 37 -8.46 1.03 -9.20
N SER A 38 -7.55 1.80 -9.79
CA SER A 38 -6.79 2.83 -9.06
C SER A 38 -7.54 4.15 -8.92
N THR A 39 -8.34 4.56 -9.91
CA THR A 39 -9.03 5.86 -9.87
C THR A 39 -10.25 5.87 -8.95
N SER A 40 -10.90 4.71 -8.77
CA SER A 40 -12.14 4.60 -7.99
C SER A 40 -11.90 4.82 -6.49
N TYR A 41 -10.69 4.57 -5.98
CA TYR A 41 -10.33 4.87 -4.59
C TYR A 41 -10.23 6.37 -4.30
N PHE A 42 -9.95 7.19 -5.32
CA PHE A 42 -9.80 8.64 -5.16
C PHE A 42 -11.12 9.40 -5.19
N ASP A 43 -12.25 8.75 -5.46
CA ASP A 43 -13.57 9.40 -5.47
C ASP A 43 -14.58 8.55 -4.67
N MET A 44 -14.57 8.74 -3.35
CA MET A 44 -15.33 7.91 -2.41
C MET A 44 -16.38 8.76 -1.68
N PRO A 45 -17.69 8.47 -1.85
CA PRO A 45 -18.76 9.03 -1.03
C PRO A 45 -18.53 8.70 0.46
N GLU A 46 -18.87 9.62 1.37
CA GLU A 46 -18.66 9.49 2.82
C GLU A 46 -19.26 8.20 3.41
N GLU A 47 -20.34 7.69 2.80
CA GLU A 47 -21.02 6.47 3.20
C GLU A 47 -20.13 5.21 3.12
N ARG A 48 -19.16 5.18 2.19
CA ARG A 48 -18.19 4.07 2.05
C ARG A 48 -17.11 4.08 3.13
N VAL A 49 -16.92 5.18 3.85
CA VAL A 49 -15.99 5.26 4.99
C VAL A 49 -16.57 4.54 6.20
N ARG A 50 -17.90 4.55 6.37
CA ARG A 50 -18.59 3.91 7.51
C ARG A 50 -18.39 2.39 7.57
N ASN A 51 -18.20 1.73 6.42
CA ASN A 51 -18.05 0.28 6.37
C ASN A 51 -16.60 -0.22 6.54
N ILE A 52 -15.61 0.68 6.62
CA ILE A 52 -14.19 0.29 6.73
C ILE A 52 -13.95 -0.56 7.99
N ARG A 53 -14.60 -0.20 9.10
CA ARG A 53 -14.45 -0.92 10.38
C ARG A 53 -14.83 -2.39 10.24
N ASN A 54 -16.01 -2.65 9.67
CA ASN A 54 -16.53 -4.00 9.48
C ASN A 54 -15.68 -4.81 8.49
N GLN A 55 -15.20 -4.17 7.43
CA GLN A 55 -14.34 -4.82 6.44
C GLN A 55 -12.97 -5.22 7.02
N LEU A 56 -12.40 -4.42 7.93
CA LEU A 56 -11.13 -4.75 8.60
C LEU A 56 -11.27 -5.87 9.63
N ASP A 57 -12.44 -6.01 10.25
CA ASP A 57 -12.76 -7.08 11.20
C ASP A 57 -13.29 -8.36 10.52
N SER A 58 -13.58 -8.32 9.22
CA SER A 58 -14.00 -9.46 8.41
C SER A 58 -12.98 -10.61 8.43
N SER A 59 -13.40 -11.83 8.11
CA SER A 59 -12.47 -12.95 7.86
C SER A 59 -11.89 -12.93 6.44
N SER A 60 -12.47 -12.15 5.53
CA SER A 60 -12.09 -12.10 4.12
C SER A 60 -10.90 -11.18 3.89
N ASP A 61 -9.77 -11.75 3.45
CA ASP A 61 -8.58 -10.99 3.05
C ASP A 61 -8.88 -10.00 1.91
N ARG A 62 -9.83 -10.31 1.03
CA ARG A 62 -10.25 -9.41 -0.05
C ARG A 62 -10.91 -8.14 0.50
N GLU A 63 -11.76 -8.27 1.51
CA GLU A 63 -12.44 -7.14 2.14
C GLU A 63 -11.45 -6.29 2.94
N LYS A 64 -10.58 -6.94 3.72
CA LYS A 64 -9.51 -6.26 4.45
C LYS A 64 -8.58 -5.49 3.52
N LEU A 65 -8.19 -6.10 2.40
CA LEU A 65 -7.31 -5.47 1.43
C LEU A 65 -7.96 -4.23 0.81
N ASP A 66 -9.24 -4.31 0.44
CA ASP A 66 -9.98 -3.17 -0.11
C ASP A 66 -10.12 -2.03 0.92
N ALA A 67 -10.43 -2.37 2.17
CA ALA A 67 -10.51 -1.42 3.27
C ALA A 67 -9.16 -0.74 3.56
N MET A 68 -8.07 -1.51 3.59
CA MET A 68 -6.73 -0.97 3.78
C MET A 68 -6.31 -0.05 2.64
N LYS A 69 -6.60 -0.40 1.37
CA LYS A 69 -6.34 0.47 0.21
C LYS A 69 -7.07 1.80 0.33
N ARG A 70 -8.35 1.76 0.75
CA ARG A 70 -9.15 2.97 1.02
C ARG A 70 -8.55 3.81 2.14
N LEU A 71 -8.14 3.21 3.25
CA LEU A 71 -7.47 3.94 4.35
C LEU A 71 -6.22 4.67 3.86
N ILE A 72 -5.34 3.99 3.11
CA ILE A 72 -4.13 4.62 2.56
C ILE A 72 -4.47 5.75 1.57
N ALA A 73 -5.53 5.61 0.77
CA ALA A 73 -6.00 6.69 -0.10
C ALA A 73 -6.51 7.91 0.69
N LEU A 74 -7.20 7.70 1.82
CA LEU A 74 -7.63 8.78 2.71
C LEU A 74 -6.45 9.50 3.35
N ILE A 75 -5.43 8.75 3.80
CA ILE A 75 -4.18 9.31 4.35
C ILE A 75 -3.47 10.16 3.29
N SER A 76 -3.41 9.68 2.05
CA SER A 76 -2.80 10.41 0.92
C SER A 76 -3.51 11.73 0.63
N LYS A 77 -4.79 11.86 0.99
CA LYS A 77 -5.57 13.11 0.91
C LYS A 77 -5.44 13.99 2.17
N GLY A 78 -4.60 13.61 3.13
CA GLY A 78 -4.44 14.33 4.40
C GLY A 78 -5.60 14.15 5.39
N ARG A 79 -6.52 13.21 5.15
CA ARG A 79 -7.62 12.94 6.10
C ARG A 79 -7.12 12.17 7.30
N ASN A 80 -7.54 12.57 8.50
CA ASN A 80 -7.23 11.83 9.70
C ASN A 80 -8.10 10.57 9.79
N VAL A 81 -7.47 9.41 9.86
CA VAL A 81 -8.10 8.09 9.98
C VAL A 81 -7.53 7.31 11.17
N SER A 82 -7.03 8.01 12.20
CA SER A 82 -6.47 7.40 13.43
C SER A 82 -7.51 6.56 14.18
N GLU A 83 -8.81 6.86 14.03
CA GLU A 83 -9.91 6.12 14.67
C GLU A 83 -9.96 4.61 14.31
N PHE A 84 -9.29 4.19 13.24
CA PHE A 84 -9.22 2.80 12.79
C PHE A 84 -7.98 2.05 13.30
N PHE A 85 -7.16 2.67 14.15
CA PHE A 85 -5.86 2.13 14.57
C PHE A 85 -5.97 0.71 15.15
N ALA A 86 -6.91 0.49 16.07
CA ALA A 86 -7.13 -0.82 16.68
C ALA A 86 -7.48 -1.90 15.64
N GLN A 87 -8.35 -1.59 14.67
CA GLN A 87 -8.72 -2.51 13.60
C GLN A 87 -7.55 -2.81 12.66
N VAL A 88 -6.69 -1.84 12.39
CA VAL A 88 -5.49 -2.03 11.58
C VAL A 88 -4.47 -2.93 12.29
N VAL A 89 -4.23 -2.71 13.59
CA VAL A 89 -3.28 -3.50 14.39
C VAL A 89 -3.64 -4.99 14.44
N LYS A 90 -4.95 -5.34 14.51
CA LYS A 90 -5.39 -6.75 14.45
C LYS A 90 -4.90 -7.49 13.20
N ASN A 91 -4.64 -6.76 12.12
CA ASN A 91 -4.25 -7.31 10.83
C ASN A 91 -2.73 -7.29 10.58
N VAL A 92 -1.90 -6.89 11.57
CA VAL A 92 -0.44 -6.82 11.44
C VAL A 92 0.21 -8.18 11.13
N ALA A 93 -0.36 -9.26 11.64
CA ALA A 93 0.11 -10.63 11.43
C ALA A 93 -0.59 -11.32 10.24
N SER A 94 -1.20 -10.56 9.32
CA SER A 94 -1.83 -11.16 8.13
C SER A 94 -0.81 -11.91 7.28
N HIS A 95 -1.20 -13.09 6.79
CA HIS A 95 -0.43 -13.89 5.85
C HIS A 95 -0.37 -13.22 4.46
N ASN A 96 -1.35 -12.38 4.13
CA ASN A 96 -1.36 -11.62 2.90
C ASN A 96 -0.35 -10.46 2.97
N ILE A 97 0.69 -10.56 2.15
CA ILE A 97 1.80 -9.59 2.10
C ILE A 97 1.32 -8.19 1.72
N GLU A 98 0.31 -8.05 0.86
CA GLU A 98 -0.23 -6.74 0.48
C GLU A 98 -0.90 -6.05 1.67
N ILE A 99 -1.73 -6.78 2.43
CA ILE A 99 -2.35 -6.26 3.65
C ILE A 99 -1.26 -5.81 4.62
N ARG A 100 -0.26 -6.65 4.87
CA ARG A 100 0.82 -6.35 5.80
C ARG A 100 1.62 -5.10 5.39
N LYS A 101 1.90 -4.93 4.09
CA LYS A 101 2.53 -3.70 3.57
C LYS A 101 1.70 -2.44 3.86
N LEU A 102 0.39 -2.51 3.66
CA LEU A 102 -0.51 -1.37 3.92
C LEU A 102 -0.60 -1.08 5.43
N VAL A 103 -0.64 -2.13 6.28
CA VAL A 103 -0.59 -1.98 7.74
C VAL A 103 0.69 -1.27 8.16
N TYR A 104 1.83 -1.64 7.56
CA TYR A 104 3.13 -1.06 7.90
C TYR A 104 3.22 0.42 7.53
N ILE A 105 2.66 0.80 6.37
CA ILE A 105 2.54 2.21 5.95
C ILE A 105 1.65 2.98 6.94
N TYR A 106 0.51 2.41 7.33
CA TYR A 106 -0.40 3.03 8.29
C TYR A 106 0.27 3.26 9.65
N LEU A 107 0.96 2.25 10.19
CA LEU A 107 1.62 2.34 11.50
C LEU A 107 2.77 3.36 11.50
N LEU A 108 3.54 3.46 10.41
CA LEU A 108 4.55 4.51 10.26
C LEU A 108 3.97 5.93 10.34
N ARG A 109 2.68 6.12 10.01
CA ARG A 109 2.01 7.42 10.06
C ARG A 109 1.39 7.72 11.42
N TYR A 110 0.81 6.72 12.07
CA TYR A 110 -0.05 6.92 13.23
C TYR A 110 0.49 6.38 14.56
N ALA A 111 1.56 5.59 14.57
CA ALA A 111 2.04 4.95 15.81
C ALA A 111 2.43 5.95 16.91
N GLU A 112 2.83 7.18 16.54
CA GLU A 112 3.11 8.27 17.49
C GLU A 112 1.86 8.76 18.24
N GLN A 113 0.69 8.66 17.62
CA GLN A 113 -0.57 9.13 18.21
C GLN A 113 -1.16 8.10 19.19
N GLU A 114 -0.89 6.82 18.96
CA GLU A 114 -1.43 5.70 19.73
C GLU A 114 -0.30 4.70 20.11
N PRO A 115 0.68 5.13 20.93
CA PRO A 115 1.88 4.34 21.21
C PRO A 115 1.56 3.01 21.91
N ASP A 116 0.60 2.99 22.84
CA ASP A 116 0.22 1.80 23.60
C ASP A 116 -0.34 0.69 22.69
N LEU A 117 -1.20 1.05 21.74
CA LEU A 117 -1.70 0.12 20.74
C LEU A 117 -0.62 -0.31 19.76
N ALA A 118 0.32 0.59 19.42
CA ALA A 118 1.44 0.26 18.53
C ALA A 118 2.37 -0.80 19.15
N LEU A 119 2.52 -0.82 20.49
CA LEU A 119 3.32 -1.82 21.18
C LEU A 119 2.85 -3.26 20.92
N LEU A 120 1.55 -3.46 20.67
CA LEU A 120 0.99 -4.77 20.32
C LEU A 120 1.57 -5.34 19.02
N SER A 121 2.06 -4.48 18.12
CA SER A 121 2.65 -4.87 16.83
C SER A 121 4.14 -5.26 16.91
N ILE A 122 4.82 -4.90 18.00
CA ILE A 122 6.29 -5.03 18.12
C ILE A 122 6.72 -6.50 18.08
N ASN A 123 5.98 -7.39 18.74
CA ASN A 123 6.27 -8.82 18.73
C ASN A 123 6.16 -9.41 17.32
N THR A 124 5.19 -8.95 16.52
CA THR A 124 5.05 -9.37 15.13
C THR A 124 6.23 -8.90 14.29
N PHE A 125 6.64 -7.63 14.42
CA PHE A 125 7.81 -7.14 13.69
C PHE A 125 9.09 -7.88 14.06
N GLN A 126 9.30 -8.21 15.33
CA GLN A 126 10.45 -9.00 15.77
C GLN A 126 10.49 -10.39 15.15
N LYS A 127 9.33 -11.04 14.99
CA LYS A 127 9.22 -12.32 14.27
C LYS A 127 9.56 -12.14 12.80
N ASP A 128 9.02 -11.11 12.15
CA ASP A 128 9.27 -10.79 10.74
C ASP A 128 10.74 -10.51 10.41
N LEU A 129 11.56 -10.06 11.38
CA LEU A 129 13.01 -9.94 11.20
C LEU A 129 13.73 -11.28 10.95
N SER A 130 13.04 -12.41 11.13
CA SER A 130 13.56 -13.77 10.87
C SER A 130 12.83 -14.45 9.72
N ASP A 131 11.94 -13.75 9.02
CA ASP A 131 11.17 -14.32 7.92
C ASP A 131 12.10 -14.81 6.79
N PRO A 132 11.82 -15.93 6.10
CA PRO A 132 12.64 -16.40 4.99
C PRO A 132 12.80 -15.37 3.86
N ASN A 133 11.78 -14.54 3.63
CA ASN A 133 11.78 -13.52 2.60
C ASN A 133 12.54 -12.25 3.05
N PRO A 134 13.62 -11.86 2.35
CA PRO A 134 14.40 -10.67 2.71
C PRO A 134 13.60 -9.36 2.62
N LEU A 135 12.55 -9.31 1.79
CA LEU A 135 11.69 -8.13 1.70
C LEU A 135 10.91 -7.93 3.00
N ILE A 136 10.43 -9.01 3.62
CA ILE A 136 9.67 -8.97 4.87
C ILE A 136 10.59 -8.52 6.00
N ARG A 137 11.79 -9.12 6.12
CA ARG A 137 12.81 -8.73 7.11
C ARG A 137 13.17 -7.25 7.01
N ALA A 138 13.44 -6.77 5.80
CA ALA A 138 13.78 -5.37 5.56
C ALA A 138 12.61 -4.41 5.86
N MET A 139 11.38 -4.79 5.51
CA MET A 139 10.19 -3.98 5.82
C MET A 139 9.96 -3.88 7.33
N ALA A 140 10.07 -5.00 8.07
CA ALA A 140 9.93 -5.00 9.53
C ALA A 140 10.97 -4.10 10.20
N LEU A 141 12.23 -4.17 9.76
CA LEU A 141 13.28 -3.27 10.25
C LEU A 141 12.97 -1.80 9.97
N ARG A 142 12.44 -1.48 8.80
CA ARG A 142 12.04 -0.09 8.43
C ARG A 142 10.92 0.44 9.30
N VAL A 143 9.98 -0.41 9.71
CA VAL A 143 8.89 -0.03 10.63
C VAL A 143 9.42 0.12 12.04
N LEU A 144 10.17 -0.86 12.58
CA LEU A 144 10.75 -0.79 13.92
C LEU A 144 11.63 0.45 14.12
N SER A 145 12.47 0.78 13.14
CA SER A 145 13.31 1.99 13.17
C SER A 145 12.57 3.29 12.81
N GLY A 146 11.32 3.20 12.34
CA GLY A 146 10.53 4.33 11.87
C GLY A 146 9.44 4.77 12.84
N ILE A 147 8.91 3.87 13.66
CA ILE A 147 7.96 4.21 14.72
C ILE A 147 8.69 4.89 15.87
N ARG A 148 8.21 6.05 16.30
CA ARG A 148 8.84 6.87 17.35
C ARG A 148 8.26 6.52 18.71
N VAL A 149 8.54 5.31 19.17
CA VAL A 149 8.14 4.84 20.50
C VAL A 149 9.40 4.69 21.35
N SER A 150 9.63 5.61 22.28
CA SER A 150 10.87 5.71 23.06
C SER A 150 11.23 4.40 23.78
N MET A 151 10.22 3.67 24.27
CA MET A 151 10.39 2.42 25.03
C MET A 151 11.02 1.27 24.22
N ILE A 152 11.00 1.31 22.87
CA ILE A 152 11.51 0.20 22.05
C ILE A 152 12.96 0.39 21.58
N GLY A 153 13.67 1.44 22.01
CA GLY A 153 15.02 1.76 21.50
C GLY A 153 15.99 0.57 21.55
N SER A 154 16.04 -0.16 22.67
CA SER A 154 16.88 -1.36 22.82
C SER A 154 16.52 -2.47 21.82
N ILE A 155 15.23 -2.64 21.51
CA ILE A 155 14.74 -3.62 20.52
C ILE A 155 15.21 -3.22 19.12
N VAL A 156 15.12 -1.93 18.78
CA VAL A 156 15.55 -1.41 17.47
C VAL A 156 17.05 -1.58 17.29
N VAL A 157 17.87 -1.32 18.30
CA VAL A 157 19.33 -1.53 18.26
C VAL A 157 19.64 -3.01 17.98
N LEU A 158 18.98 -3.94 18.67
CA LEU A 158 19.17 -5.37 18.46
C LEU A 158 18.74 -5.80 17.06
N ALA A 159 17.61 -5.27 16.57
CA ALA A 159 17.11 -5.52 15.22
C ALA A 159 18.09 -5.05 14.14
N ILE A 160 18.65 -3.84 14.29
CA ILE A 160 19.66 -3.30 13.36
C ILE A 160 20.91 -4.17 13.38
N LYS A 161 21.42 -4.54 14.56
CA LYS A 161 22.61 -5.41 14.67
C LYS A 161 22.41 -6.74 13.96
N LYS A 162 21.24 -7.36 14.14
CA LYS A 162 20.86 -8.59 13.45
C LYS A 162 20.80 -8.41 11.93
N CYS A 163 20.10 -7.38 11.45
CA CYS A 163 19.93 -7.13 10.02
C CYS A 163 21.20 -6.63 9.31
N ALA A 164 22.13 -6.02 10.04
CA ALA A 164 23.45 -5.64 9.49
C ALA A 164 24.29 -6.86 9.09
N ALA A 165 24.09 -7.99 9.77
CA ALA A 165 24.72 -9.27 9.46
C ALA A 165 23.87 -10.18 8.55
N ASP A 166 22.77 -9.68 7.97
CA ASP A 166 21.89 -10.48 7.11
C ASP A 166 22.58 -10.93 5.83
N ILE A 167 22.23 -12.11 5.33
CA ILE A 167 22.74 -12.69 4.07
C ILE A 167 22.37 -11.77 2.88
N SER A 168 21.17 -11.21 2.89
CA SER A 168 20.67 -10.37 1.80
C SER A 168 21.27 -8.96 1.85
N PRO A 169 21.87 -8.48 0.73
CA PRO A 169 22.36 -7.10 0.65
C PRO A 169 21.22 -6.07 0.80
N TYR A 170 19.99 -6.43 0.42
CA TYR A 170 18.82 -5.57 0.56
C TYR A 170 18.50 -5.27 2.03
N VAL A 171 18.59 -6.29 2.89
CA VAL A 171 18.36 -6.15 4.34
C VAL A 171 19.49 -5.36 4.99
N ARG A 172 20.75 -5.60 4.60
CA ARG A 172 21.90 -4.82 5.09
C ARG A 172 21.80 -3.34 4.72
N LYS A 173 21.36 -3.02 3.49
CA LYS A 173 21.05 -1.64 3.09
C LYS A 173 19.98 -1.02 3.99
N ALA A 174 18.92 -1.75 4.31
CA ALA A 174 17.89 -1.26 5.22
C ALA A 174 18.44 -0.99 6.63
N ALA A 175 19.34 -1.84 7.13
CA ALA A 175 20.01 -1.65 8.42
C ALA A 175 20.88 -0.39 8.43
N ALA A 176 21.68 -0.16 7.39
CA ALA A 176 22.49 1.04 7.26
C ALA A 176 21.62 2.33 7.28
N LEU A 177 20.46 2.31 6.61
CA LEU A 177 19.52 3.43 6.60
C LEU A 177 18.75 3.62 7.91
N ALA A 178 18.73 2.60 8.79
CA ALA A 178 18.07 2.67 10.09
C ALA A 178 18.97 3.30 11.16
N ILE A 179 20.29 3.20 11.03
CA ILE A 179 21.26 3.73 12.02
C ILE A 179 21.05 5.23 12.31
N PRO A 180 20.94 6.14 11.31
CA PRO A 180 20.76 7.56 11.59
C PRO A 180 19.45 7.87 12.35
N LYS A 181 18.43 7.01 12.20
CA LYS A 181 17.14 7.20 12.86
C LYS A 181 17.23 6.99 14.37
N LEU A 182 18.16 6.15 14.85
CA LEU A 182 18.39 5.93 16.28
C LEU A 182 18.92 7.18 16.99
N PHE A 183 19.73 7.96 16.31
CA PHE A 183 20.40 9.14 16.87
C PHE A 183 19.68 10.45 16.56
N SER A 184 18.57 10.38 15.81
CA SER A 184 17.77 11.56 15.54
C SER A 184 17.04 11.97 16.83
N PRO A 185 17.24 13.20 17.34
CA PRO A 185 16.65 13.68 18.59
C PRO A 185 15.12 13.73 18.55
N HIS A 186 14.51 13.57 17.38
CA HIS A 186 13.06 13.53 17.22
C HIS A 186 12.46 12.13 17.31
N VAL A 187 13.25 11.04 17.38
CA VAL A 187 12.76 9.66 17.22
C VAL A 187 12.82 8.85 18.52
N PHE A 188 13.81 9.08 19.40
CA PHE A 188 14.03 8.23 20.58
C PHE A 188 14.45 8.96 21.87
N VAL A 189 14.55 10.30 21.87
CA VAL A 189 14.86 11.11 23.05
C VAL A 189 13.65 11.95 23.43
#